data_AF-A0A239I761-F1
#
_entry.id   AF-A0A239I761-F1
#
_cell.length_a   1.000
_cell.length_b   1.000
_cell.length_c   1.000
_cell.angle_alpha   90.00
_cell.angle_beta   90.00
_cell.angle_gamma   90.00
#
_symmetry.space_group_name_H-M   'P 1'
#
loop_
_entity.id
_entity.type
_entity.pdbx_description
1 polymer ?
#
loop_
_entity_poly.entity_id
_entity_poly.type
_entity_poly.pdbx_seq_one_letter_code
_entity_poly.pdbx_strand_id
1 'polypeptide(L)'
;MIVLPAPLRHALRQQAARCAQAEAGGMPLDPPPLLKLFNPLGAATWLVTELGEDGDTLFGLADLGFGCPELGHFSLGEIGGIRLPFGLAIERDILFESRDPLSVWAHWAGRSGSIRAAETLLARAPFLRGIPLPRTAPSPANDAGGDAGSDDAGNGHDIGSEP
;
A
#
# COMPACT_ATOMS: atom_id res chain seq x y z
N MET A 1 13.06 11.88 -15.46
CA MET A 1 11.58 11.94 -15.45
C MET A 1 11.09 10.58 -15.89
N ILE A 2 10.25 9.92 -15.09
CA ILE A 2 9.68 8.61 -15.44
C ILE A 2 8.64 8.84 -16.53
N VAL A 3 8.86 8.29 -17.72
CA VAL A 3 7.91 8.41 -18.84
C VAL A 3 6.98 7.19 -18.81
N LEU A 4 5.69 7.44 -18.55
CA LEU A 4 4.63 6.44 -18.72
C LEU A 4 4.09 6.50 -20.15
N PRO A 5 4.25 5.43 -20.97
CA PRO A 5 3.68 5.38 -22.30
C PRO A 5 2.15 5.55 -22.27
N ALA A 6 1.59 6.16 -23.32
CA ALA A 6 0.15 6.41 -23.41
C ALA A 6 -0.72 5.15 -23.18
N PRO A 7 -0.38 3.95 -23.72
CA PRO A 7 -1.13 2.74 -23.43
C PRO A 7 -1.15 2.36 -21.95
N LEU A 8 0.01 2.45 -21.27
CA LEU A 8 0.12 2.14 -19.84
C LEU A 8 -0.63 3.15 -18.98
N ARG A 9 -0.52 4.44 -19.31
CA ARG A 9 -1.29 5.51 -18.64
C ARG A 9 -2.80 5.28 -18.76
N HIS A 10 -3.25 4.89 -19.95
CA HIS A 10 -4.65 4.58 -20.20
C HIS A 10 -5.10 3.35 -19.41
N ALA A 11 -4.31 2.28 -19.41
CA ALA A 11 -4.62 1.05 -18.67
C ALA A 11 -4.73 1.29 -17.16
N LEU A 12 -3.81 2.04 -16.56
CA LEU A 12 -3.85 2.41 -15.14
C LEU A 12 -5.10 3.23 -14.79
N ARG A 13 -5.49 4.17 -15.65
CA ARG A 13 -6.72 4.97 -15.46
C ARG A 13 -8.00 4.16 -15.63
N GLN A 14 -8.03 3.25 -16.61
CA GLN A 14 -9.15 2.32 -16.76
C GLN A 14 -9.29 1.40 -15.55
N GLN A 15 -8.18 0.91 -15.01
CA GLN A 15 -8.17 0.10 -13.80
C GLN A 15 -8.71 0.89 -12.60
N ALA A 16 -8.30 2.14 -12.42
CA ALA A 16 -8.82 3.04 -11.39
C ALA A 16 -10.34 3.25 -11.51
N ALA A 17 -10.84 3.52 -12.72
CA ALA A 17 -12.27 3.69 -12.95
C ALA A 17 -13.08 2.42 -12.61
N ARG A 18 -12.52 1.23 -12.90
CA ARG A 18 -13.16 -0.05 -12.55
C ARG A 18 -13.19 -0.28 -11.04
N CYS A 19 -12.09 0.03 -10.34
CA CYS A 19 -12.04 -0.06 -8.87
C CYS A 19 -13.09 0.86 -8.24
N ALA A 20 -13.12 2.13 -8.63
CA ALA A 20 -14.09 3.11 -8.11
C ALA A 20 -15.54 2.71 -8.36
N GLN A 21 -15.87 2.19 -9.55
CA GLN A 21 -17.21 1.69 -9.87
C GLN A 21 -17.61 0.50 -8.99
N ALA A 22 -16.67 -0.41 -8.75
CA ALA A 22 -16.93 -1.62 -7.98
C ALA A 22 -17.05 -1.33 -6.48
N GLU A 23 -16.23 -0.40 -5.97
CA GLU A 23 -16.36 0.14 -4.61
C GLU A 23 -17.72 0.82 -4.40
N ALA A 24 -18.17 1.65 -5.34
CA ALA A 24 -19.50 2.26 -5.30
C ALA A 24 -20.64 1.22 -5.34
N GLY A 25 -20.40 0.07 -5.98
CA GLY A 25 -21.31 -1.07 -5.99
C GLY A 25 -21.21 -1.99 -4.77
N GLY A 26 -20.33 -1.70 -3.80
CA GLY A 26 -20.15 -2.50 -2.59
C GLY A 26 -19.34 -3.79 -2.77
N MET A 27 -18.65 -3.95 -3.90
CA MET A 27 -17.80 -5.11 -4.19
C MET A 27 -16.42 -4.63 -4.67
N PRO A 28 -15.51 -4.26 -3.76
CA PRO A 28 -14.17 -3.79 -4.13
C PRO A 28 -13.42 -4.80 -5.02
N LEU A 29 -12.70 -4.29 -6.01
CA LEU A 29 -11.81 -5.11 -6.84
C LEU A 29 -10.43 -5.22 -6.20
N ASP A 30 -9.74 -6.30 -6.54
CA ASP A 30 -8.33 -6.50 -6.21
C ASP A 30 -7.56 -6.79 -7.51
N PRO A 31 -7.26 -5.75 -8.30
CA PRO A 31 -6.63 -5.94 -9.59
C PRO A 31 -5.13 -6.24 -9.46
N PRO A 32 -4.51 -6.90 -10.46
CA PRO A 32 -3.07 -7.06 -10.50
C PRO A 32 -2.36 -5.72 -10.79
N PRO A 33 -1.15 -5.50 -10.26
CA PRO A 33 -0.36 -4.33 -10.61
C PRO A 33 0.05 -4.36 -12.09
N LEU A 34 -0.01 -3.21 -12.74
CA LEU A 34 0.32 -3.03 -14.17
C LEU A 34 1.67 -2.36 -14.38
N LEU A 35 2.22 -1.73 -13.35
CA LEU A 35 3.46 -0.98 -13.41
C LEU A 35 4.32 -1.33 -12.19
N LYS A 36 5.60 -1.54 -12.44
CA LYS A 36 6.64 -1.62 -11.43
C LYS A 36 7.69 -0.53 -11.65
N LEU A 37 7.97 0.22 -10.58
CA LEU A 37 9.04 1.21 -10.51
C LEU A 37 10.09 0.72 -9.52
N PHE A 38 11.37 0.99 -9.76
CA PHE A 38 12.44 0.56 -8.87
C PHE A 38 13.61 1.54 -8.84
N ASN A 39 14.29 1.58 -7.70
CA ASN A 39 15.56 2.26 -7.53
C ASN A 39 16.70 1.34 -8.02
N PRO A 40 17.41 1.64 -9.11
CA PRO A 40 18.50 0.79 -9.63
C PRO A 40 19.71 0.69 -8.68
N LEU A 41 19.84 1.60 -7.71
CA LEU A 41 20.91 1.62 -6.72
C LEU A 41 20.43 1.28 -5.30
N GLY A 42 19.21 0.77 -5.14
CA GLY A 42 18.63 0.54 -3.81
C GLY A 42 17.56 -0.54 -3.78
N ALA A 43 16.93 -0.67 -2.61
CA ALA A 43 15.85 -1.62 -2.39
C ALA A 43 14.47 -1.07 -2.80
N ALA A 44 14.33 0.26 -2.89
CA ALA A 44 13.03 0.89 -3.08
C ALA A 44 12.34 0.42 -4.36
N THR A 45 11.11 -0.08 -4.23
CA THR A 45 10.30 -0.68 -5.28
C THR A 45 8.84 -0.27 -5.08
N TRP A 46 8.14 0.04 -6.16
CA TRP A 46 6.70 0.34 -6.15
C TRP A 46 5.99 -0.53 -7.17
N LEU A 47 4.87 -1.13 -6.77
CA LEU A 47 3.90 -1.76 -7.66
C LEU A 47 2.65 -0.88 -7.72
N VAL A 48 2.12 -0.68 -8.92
CA VAL A 48 1.04 0.29 -9.16
C VAL A 48 -0.12 -0.41 -9.86
N THR A 49 -1.31 -0.26 -9.31
CA THR A 49 -2.56 -0.70 -9.93
C THR A 49 -3.28 0.45 -10.61
N GLU A 50 -3.18 1.67 -10.09
CA GLU A 50 -4.07 2.76 -10.47
C GLU A 50 -3.31 4.08 -10.64
N LEU A 51 -3.82 4.91 -11.54
CA LEU A 51 -3.37 6.28 -11.77
C LEU A 51 -4.58 7.21 -11.74
N GLY A 52 -4.53 8.22 -10.88
CA GLY A 52 -5.54 9.24 -10.72
C GLY A 52 -5.75 10.11 -11.97
N GLU A 53 -6.87 10.83 -11.98
CA GLU A 53 -7.23 11.72 -13.08
C GLU A 53 -6.22 12.86 -13.26
N ASP A 54 -5.66 13.34 -12.14
CA ASP A 54 -4.58 14.33 -12.08
C ASP A 54 -3.32 13.91 -12.86
N GLY A 55 -3.18 12.61 -13.16
CA GLY A 55 -2.04 12.05 -13.86
C GLY A 55 -0.77 11.97 -13.02
N ASP A 56 -0.90 12.10 -11.70
CA ASP A 56 0.20 12.09 -10.73
C ASP A 56 -0.04 11.13 -9.56
N THR A 57 -1.24 11.11 -8.99
CA THR A 57 -1.57 10.24 -7.85
C THR A 57 -1.59 8.78 -8.29
N LEU A 58 -0.71 7.97 -7.72
CA LEU A 58 -0.66 6.53 -7.90
C LEU A 58 -1.26 5.84 -6.68
N PHE A 59 -1.86 4.66 -6.87
CA PHE A 59 -2.19 3.75 -5.78
C PHE A 59 -1.56 2.37 -6.05
N GLY A 60 -1.09 1.74 -4.98
CA GLY A 60 -0.51 0.40 -5.04
C GLY A 60 0.28 0.03 -3.79
N LEU A 61 1.34 -0.76 -3.97
CA LEU A 61 2.20 -1.27 -2.91
C LEU A 61 3.59 -0.65 -3.01
N ALA A 62 4.05 -0.01 -1.94
CA ALA A 62 5.35 0.64 -1.85
C ALA A 62 6.26 -0.10 -0.87
N ASP A 63 7.48 -0.40 -1.28
CA ASP A 63 8.55 -0.93 -0.44
C ASP A 63 9.71 0.05 -0.50
N LEU A 64 9.97 0.75 0.60
CA LEU A 64 11.05 1.74 0.68
C LEU A 64 12.38 1.12 1.15
N GLY A 65 12.44 -0.20 1.34
CA GLY A 65 13.64 -0.92 1.78
C GLY A 65 13.80 -1.03 3.30
N PHE A 66 12.74 -0.80 4.07
CA PHE A 66 12.76 -0.85 5.55
C PHE A 66 12.17 -2.15 6.13
N GLY A 67 11.89 -3.16 5.30
CA GLY A 67 11.32 -4.42 5.76
C GLY A 67 9.79 -4.42 5.91
N CYS A 68 9.13 -3.29 5.61
CA CYS A 68 7.68 -3.13 5.74
C CYS A 68 7.10 -2.52 4.46
N PRO A 69 6.78 -3.34 3.44
CA PRO A 69 6.04 -2.89 2.28
C PRO A 69 4.59 -2.51 2.65
N GLU A 70 4.10 -1.37 2.16
CA GLU A 70 2.83 -0.77 2.56
C GLU A 70 1.93 -0.44 1.37
N LEU A 71 0.63 -0.69 1.52
CA LEU A 71 -0.39 -0.26 0.57
C LEU A 71 -0.71 1.20 0.78
N GLY A 72 -0.84 1.97 -0.30
CA GLY A 72 -1.22 3.37 -0.19
C GLY A 72 -1.11 4.15 -1.48
N HIS A 73 -1.29 5.46 -1.32
CA HIS A 73 -1.16 6.44 -2.39
C HIS A 73 0.23 7.07 -2.39
N PHE A 74 0.76 7.40 -3.55
CA PHE A 74 2.05 8.07 -3.71
C PHE A 74 2.12 8.85 -5.02
N SER A 75 2.95 9.90 -5.08
CA SER A 75 3.05 10.77 -6.27
C SER A 75 4.06 10.23 -7.30
N LEU A 76 3.64 10.14 -8.56
CA LEU A 76 4.51 9.84 -9.69
C LEU A 76 5.60 10.90 -9.86
N GLY A 77 5.24 12.17 -9.68
CA GLY A 77 6.13 13.33 -9.75
C GLY A 77 7.19 13.30 -8.66
N GLU A 78 6.82 12.99 -7.42
CA GLU A 78 7.77 12.82 -6.31
C GLU A 78 8.73 11.67 -6.58
N ILE A 79 8.22 10.49 -6.95
CA ILE A 79 9.05 9.32 -7.28
C ILE A 79 9.98 9.64 -8.47
N GLY A 80 9.48 10.29 -9.51
CA GLY A 80 10.27 10.74 -10.66
C GLY A 80 11.21 11.91 -10.36
N GLY A 81 11.01 12.59 -9.23
CA GLY A 81 11.83 13.66 -8.68
C GLY A 81 13.05 13.15 -7.91
N ILE A 82 13.03 11.89 -7.45
CA ILE A 82 14.17 11.28 -6.77
C ILE A 82 15.40 11.30 -7.69
N ARG A 83 16.52 11.79 -7.15
CA ARG A 83 17.83 11.81 -7.82
C ARG A 83 18.77 10.88 -7.08
N LEU A 84 19.40 9.98 -7.84
CA LEU A 84 20.32 8.99 -7.32
C LEU A 84 21.76 9.35 -7.70
N PRO A 85 22.77 8.73 -7.05
CA PRO A 85 24.15 8.82 -7.49
C PRO A 85 24.33 8.51 -8.98
N PHE A 86 25.40 9.07 -9.55
CA PHE A 86 25.77 8.90 -10.97
C PHE A 86 24.74 9.43 -11.98
N GLY A 87 23.84 10.32 -11.55
CA GLY A 87 22.79 10.89 -12.41
C GLY A 87 21.67 9.92 -12.73
N LEU A 88 21.57 8.81 -12.00
CA LEU A 88 20.47 7.85 -12.14
C LEU A 88 19.19 8.38 -11.49
N ALA A 89 18.08 7.77 -11.87
CA ALA A 89 16.76 8.06 -11.32
C ALA A 89 16.03 6.74 -11.08
N ILE A 90 14.83 6.83 -10.50
CA ILE A 90 13.91 5.70 -10.46
C ILE A 90 13.56 5.27 -11.89
N GLU A 91 13.58 3.97 -12.12
CA GLU A 91 13.34 3.36 -13.42
C GLU A 91 12.03 2.58 -13.44
N ARG A 92 11.49 2.42 -14.64
CA ARG A 92 10.34 1.55 -14.91
C ARG A 92 10.85 0.19 -15.36
N ASP A 93 10.35 -0.86 -14.75
CA ASP A 93 10.56 -2.21 -15.25
C ASP A 93 9.69 -2.43 -16.50
N ILE A 94 10.32 -2.51 -17.67
CA ILE A 94 9.61 -2.59 -18.95
C ILE A 94 9.13 -4.00 -19.29
N LEU A 95 9.65 -5.01 -18.58
CA LEU A 95 9.33 -6.42 -18.77
C LEU A 95 8.40 -6.92 -17.66
N PHE A 96 8.04 -6.07 -16.71
CA PHE A 96 7.16 -6.42 -15.63
C PHE A 96 5.75 -6.72 -16.13
N GLU A 97 5.27 -7.92 -15.80
CA GLU A 97 3.89 -8.35 -15.98
C GLU A 97 3.45 -9.11 -14.73
N SER A 98 2.27 -8.78 -14.19
CA SER A 98 1.66 -9.52 -13.09
C SER A 98 0.29 -10.03 -13.47
N ARG A 99 0.01 -11.27 -13.07
CA ARG A 99 -1.34 -11.85 -13.06
C ARG A 99 -1.90 -11.99 -11.66
N ASP A 100 -1.06 -11.76 -10.66
CA ASP A 100 -1.36 -11.94 -9.25
C ASP A 100 -2.00 -10.65 -8.69
N PRO A 101 -3.13 -10.75 -7.96
CA PRO A 101 -3.80 -9.60 -7.35
C PRO A 101 -2.89 -8.80 -6.42
N LEU A 102 -3.17 -7.51 -6.25
CA LEU A 102 -2.36 -6.64 -5.39
C LEU A 102 -2.33 -7.14 -3.93
N SER A 103 -3.42 -7.72 -3.42
CA SER A 103 -3.44 -8.29 -2.07
C SER A 103 -2.49 -9.48 -1.90
N VAL A 104 -2.30 -10.30 -2.95
CA VAL A 104 -1.34 -11.42 -2.94
C VAL A 104 0.09 -10.88 -2.87
N TRP A 105 0.38 -9.83 -3.65
CA TRP A 105 1.65 -9.12 -3.56
C TRP A 105 1.88 -8.53 -2.17
N ALA A 106 0.91 -7.79 -1.62
CA ALA A 106 1.01 -7.18 -0.29
C ALA A 106 1.24 -8.23 0.80
N HIS A 107 0.52 -9.35 0.75
CA HIS A 107 0.68 -10.44 1.71
C HIS A 107 2.09 -11.02 1.69
N TRP A 108 2.59 -11.42 0.51
CA TRP A 108 3.91 -12.04 0.41
C TRP A 108 5.05 -11.04 0.62
N ALA A 109 4.86 -9.78 0.24
CA ALA A 109 5.81 -8.71 0.50
C ALA A 109 5.92 -8.43 2.01
N GLY A 110 4.79 -8.35 2.72
CA GLY A 110 4.78 -8.22 4.19
C GLY A 110 5.42 -9.42 4.89
N ARG A 111 5.19 -10.65 4.42
CA ARG A 111 5.79 -11.86 5.00
C ARG A 111 7.30 -11.99 4.75
N SER A 112 7.76 -11.56 3.57
CA SER A 112 9.16 -11.66 3.17
C SER A 112 9.97 -10.39 3.44
N GLY A 113 9.30 -9.32 3.89
CA GLY A 113 9.87 -8.01 4.17
C GLY A 113 10.23 -7.18 2.93
N SER A 114 9.97 -7.66 1.70
CA SER A 114 10.21 -6.86 0.49
C SER A 114 9.39 -7.32 -0.71
N ILE A 115 9.09 -6.39 -1.63
CA ILE A 115 8.43 -6.70 -2.90
C ILE A 115 9.31 -7.59 -3.78
N ARG A 116 10.63 -7.39 -3.76
CA ARG A 116 11.58 -8.17 -4.58
C ARG A 116 11.66 -9.64 -4.13
N ALA A 117 11.60 -9.88 -2.81
CA ALA A 117 11.52 -11.24 -2.29
C ALA A 117 10.17 -11.89 -2.62
N ALA A 118 9.06 -11.15 -2.50
CA ALA A 118 7.74 -11.62 -2.92
C ALA A 118 7.68 -12.00 -4.40
N GLU A 119 8.28 -11.20 -5.28
CA GLU A 119 8.38 -11.48 -6.72
C GLU A 119 9.09 -12.82 -6.97
N THR A 120 10.21 -13.05 -6.27
CA THR A 120 10.94 -14.32 -6.35
C THR A 120 10.10 -15.50 -5.87
N LEU A 121 9.33 -15.32 -4.79
CA LEU A 121 8.44 -16.37 -4.26
C LEU A 121 7.30 -16.69 -5.23
N LEU A 122 6.61 -15.67 -5.74
CA LEU A 122 5.49 -15.84 -6.67
C LEU A 122 5.93 -16.46 -8.00
N ALA A 123 7.14 -16.13 -8.47
CA ALA A 123 7.72 -16.73 -9.68
C ALA A 123 8.10 -18.21 -9.48
N ARG A 124 8.63 -18.58 -8.30
CA ARG A 124 9.15 -19.94 -8.04
C ARG A 124 8.11 -20.92 -7.51
N ALA A 125 7.03 -20.41 -6.91
CA ALA A 125 6.04 -21.20 -6.22
C ALA A 125 4.62 -20.74 -6.61
N PRO A 126 4.16 -21.06 -7.83
CA PRO A 126 2.86 -20.60 -8.34
C PRO A 126 1.67 -21.09 -7.50
N PHE A 127 1.84 -22.12 -6.66
CA PHE A 127 0.80 -22.56 -5.71
C PHE A 127 0.49 -21.52 -4.63
N LEU A 128 1.42 -20.60 -4.33
CA LEU A 128 1.22 -19.53 -3.34
C LEU A 128 0.10 -18.55 -3.72
N ARG A 129 -0.27 -18.52 -5.01
CA ARG A 129 -1.36 -17.69 -5.55
C ARG A 129 -2.74 -18.11 -5.07
N GLY A 130 -2.92 -19.40 -4.79
CA GLY A 130 -4.21 -20.00 -4.41
C GLY A 130 -4.39 -20.18 -2.90
N ILE A 131 -3.41 -19.77 -2.10
CA ILE A 131 -3.52 -19.86 -0.64
C ILE A 131 -4.50 -18.78 -0.18
N PRO A 132 -5.59 -19.13 0.54
CA PRO A 132 -6.50 -18.15 1.08
C PRO A 132 -5.74 -17.16 1.95
N LEU A 133 -5.76 -15.88 1.57
CA LEU A 133 -5.16 -14.83 2.38
C LEU A 133 -5.98 -14.69 3.66
N PRO A 134 -5.35 -14.59 4.85
CA PRO A 134 -6.07 -14.22 6.05
C PRO A 134 -6.76 -12.88 5.78
N ARG A 135 -8.06 -12.76 6.08
CA ARG A 135 -8.75 -11.47 6.03
C ARG A 135 -7.95 -10.51 6.91
N THR A 136 -7.35 -9.50 6.30
CA THR A 136 -6.60 -8.47 7.01
C THR A 136 -7.55 -7.86 8.05
N ALA A 137 -7.22 -8.01 9.33
CA ALA A 137 -7.85 -7.21 10.37
C ALA A 137 -7.57 -5.72 10.04
N PRO A 138 -8.52 -4.81 10.30
CA PRO A 138 -8.22 -3.39 10.22
C PRO A 138 -6.98 -3.11 11.06
N SER A 139 -6.07 -2.29 10.52
CA SER A 139 -4.96 -1.72 11.26
C SER A 139 -5.49 -1.24 12.61
N PRO A 140 -4.85 -1.58 13.76
CA PRO A 140 -5.25 -0.98 15.02
C PRO A 140 -5.20 0.53 14.82
N ALA A 141 -6.37 1.16 14.93
CA ALA A 141 -6.46 2.60 15.01
C ALA A 141 -5.58 3.05 16.20
N ASN A 142 -5.05 4.27 16.11
CA ASN A 142 -4.35 4.91 17.22
C ASN A 142 -5.25 4.93 18.47
N ASP A 143 -5.11 3.93 19.32
CA ASP A 143 -5.53 3.98 20.72
C ASP A 143 -4.41 4.69 21.49
N ALA A 144 -4.20 5.97 21.17
CA ALA A 144 -3.44 6.86 22.03
C ALA A 144 -4.38 7.27 23.18
N GLY A 145 -4.39 6.42 24.22
CA GLY A 145 -4.90 6.79 25.53
C GLY A 145 -4.18 8.03 26.04
N GLY A 146 -4.98 9.04 26.38
CA GLY A 146 -4.58 10.24 27.08
C GLY A 146 -5.69 10.65 28.04
N ASP A 147 -6.12 9.71 28.90
CA ASP A 147 -6.86 10.05 30.10
C ASP A 147 -5.85 10.35 31.22
N ALA A 148 -5.69 11.63 31.51
CA ALA A 148 -4.99 12.13 32.68
C ALA A 148 -5.87 13.22 33.30
N GLY A 149 -6.95 12.79 33.95
CA GLY A 149 -7.75 13.60 34.85
C GLY A 149 -7.72 13.02 36.27
N SER A 150 -6.65 13.27 37.01
CA SER A 150 -6.59 13.00 38.45
C SER A 150 -7.09 14.21 39.26
N ASP A 151 -7.95 13.90 40.22
CA ASP A 151 -8.20 14.54 41.51
C ASP A 151 -8.89 15.92 41.57
N ASP A 152 -10.13 15.92 42.07
CA ASP A 152 -10.46 16.76 43.22
C ASP A 152 -11.50 16.10 44.14
N ALA A 153 -11.16 16.03 45.43
CA ALA A 153 -11.91 15.36 46.47
C ALA A 153 -12.89 16.35 47.13
N GLY A 154 -14.18 16.23 46.81
CA GLY A 154 -15.26 17.00 47.42
C GLY A 154 -15.98 16.24 48.54
N ASN A 155 -15.66 16.61 49.78
CA ASN A 155 -16.25 16.20 51.05
C ASN A 155 -17.80 16.17 51.07
N GLY A 156 -18.39 15.05 51.52
CA GLY A 156 -19.83 14.90 51.74
C GLY A 156 -20.10 14.02 52.97
N HIS A 157 -20.22 14.68 54.13
CA HIS A 157 -20.69 14.13 55.38
C HIS A 157 -22.22 14.05 55.33
N ASP A 158 -22.81 12.85 55.36
CA ASP A 158 -24.25 12.71 55.63
C ASP A 158 -24.52 11.62 56.67
N ILE A 159 -25.47 11.96 57.51
CA ILE A 159 -25.76 11.54 58.87
C ILE A 159 -26.69 10.32 58.83
N GLY A 160 -26.36 9.32 59.64
CA GLY A 160 -27.13 8.09 59.73
C GLY A 160 -28.58 8.31 60.16
N SER A 161 -29.47 7.58 59.50
CA SER A 161 -30.82 7.27 59.97
C SER A 161 -30.95 5.76 60.11
N GLU A 162 -31.28 5.31 61.31
CA GLU A 162 -31.77 3.97 61.62
C GLU A 162 -32.77 4.12 62.79
N PRO A 163 -33.68 3.16 62.98
CA PRO A 163 -35.06 3.18 62.45
C PRO A 163 -36.12 3.86 63.34
#